data_AF-A0A1Q3AN65-F1
#
_entry.id   AF-A0A1Q3AN65-F1
#
_cell.length_a   1.000
_cell.length_b   1.000
_cell.length_c   1.000
_cell.angle_alpha   90.00
_cell.angle_beta   90.00
_cell.angle_gamma   90.00
#
_symmetry.space_group_name_H-M   'P 1'
#
loop_
_entity.id
_entity.type
_entity.pdbx_description
1 polymer ?
#
loop_
_entity_poly.entity_id
_entity_poly.type
_entity_poly.pdbx_seq_one_letter_code
_entity_poly.pdbx_strand_id
1 'polypeptide(L)'
;PTGANATAWLREDDRILGQMLNSMDNRIVDLVTHIDSMKELWSYMGVLYSGHNNMSHIYELSQEFYRVDQQGQSLTQYFADFKSMYEELNSLLPIIAYVEQMHVPREQLAVMSFLGGLEPEYESVHSQILGGVKVASLPYTFSRVLRVSRETTRDSVVLGNTIDKLAFAAQSTRSGGHGTTEFTRGGCSGGRF
;
A
#
# COMPACT_ATOMS: atom_id res chain seq x y z
N PRO A 1 -29.76 6.83 -39.62
CA PRO A 1 -30.49 5.59 -39.26
C PRO A 1 -31.99 5.87 -39.14
N THR A 2 -32.79 5.15 -39.91
CA THR A 2 -34.27 5.21 -39.98
C THR A 2 -34.88 5.02 -38.58
N GLY A 3 -35.84 5.86 -38.18
CA GLY A 3 -36.35 5.96 -36.80
C GLY A 3 -36.87 4.66 -36.17
N ALA A 4 -37.22 3.65 -36.96
CA ALA A 4 -37.60 2.33 -36.49
C ALA A 4 -36.43 1.55 -35.82
N ASN A 5 -35.19 1.73 -36.31
CA ASN A 5 -34.04 1.08 -35.69
C ASN A 5 -33.66 1.77 -34.37
N ALA A 6 -33.76 3.10 -34.29
CA ALA A 6 -33.43 3.85 -33.08
C ALA A 6 -34.36 3.49 -31.91
N THR A 7 -35.65 3.26 -32.17
CA THR A 7 -36.64 2.86 -31.16
C THR A 7 -36.45 1.41 -30.68
N ALA A 8 -36.04 0.50 -31.58
CA ALA A 8 -35.67 -0.85 -31.20
C ALA A 8 -34.42 -0.88 -30.30
N TRP A 9 -33.41 -0.06 -30.61
CA TRP A 9 -32.21 0.09 -29.78
C TRP A 9 -32.52 0.62 -28.38
N LEU A 10 -33.33 1.68 -28.26
CA LEU A 10 -33.69 2.25 -26.95
C LEU A 10 -34.43 1.23 -26.07
N ARG A 11 -35.38 0.48 -26.66
CA ARG A 11 -36.10 -0.56 -25.92
C ARG A 11 -35.15 -1.64 -25.39
N GLU A 12 -34.13 -2.00 -26.15
CA GLU A 12 -33.15 -2.99 -25.74
C GLU A 12 -32.18 -2.44 -24.68
N ASP A 13 -31.77 -1.17 -24.79
CA ASP A 13 -30.97 -0.48 -23.78
C ASP A 13 -31.70 -0.45 -22.43
N ASP A 14 -32.97 -0.04 -22.41
CA ASP A 14 -33.82 -0.01 -21.22
C ASP A 14 -34.01 -1.40 -20.62
N ARG A 15 -34.16 -2.43 -21.47
CA ARG A 15 -34.32 -3.82 -21.04
C ARG A 15 -33.06 -4.32 -20.32
N ILE A 16 -31.88 -4.07 -20.88
CA ILE A 16 -30.61 -4.49 -20.30
C ILE A 16 -30.33 -3.69 -19.03
N LEU A 17 -30.58 -2.38 -19.04
CA LEU A 17 -30.45 -1.51 -17.86
C LEU A 17 -31.29 -2.03 -16.70
N GLY A 18 -32.58 -2.30 -16.94
CA GLY A 18 -33.47 -2.85 -15.91
C GLY A 18 -33.03 -4.23 -15.41
N GLN A 19 -32.52 -5.11 -16.28
CA GLN A 19 -31.98 -6.39 -15.85
C GLN A 19 -30.74 -6.24 -14.96
N MET A 20 -29.86 -5.31 -15.31
CA MET A 20 -28.64 -5.07 -14.53
C MET A 20 -28.99 -4.51 -13.16
N LEU A 21 -29.85 -3.49 -13.08
CA LEU A 21 -30.30 -2.91 -11.81
C LEU A 21 -30.95 -3.94 -10.89
N ASN A 22 -31.80 -4.83 -11.44
CA ASN A 22 -32.44 -5.90 -10.67
C ASN A 22 -31.46 -6.97 -10.15
N SER A 23 -30.26 -7.06 -10.74
CA SER A 23 -29.22 -8.00 -10.30
C SER A 23 -28.26 -7.40 -9.27
N MET A 24 -28.34 -6.09 -9.01
CA MET A 24 -27.47 -5.39 -8.08
C MET A 24 -28.01 -5.41 -6.64
N ASP A 25 -27.11 -5.25 -5.67
CA ASP A 25 -27.48 -4.94 -4.29
C ASP A 25 -28.21 -3.59 -4.23
N ASN A 26 -29.27 -3.50 -3.43
CA ASN A 26 -30.09 -2.28 -3.31
C ASN A 26 -29.24 -1.03 -2.99
N ARG A 27 -28.15 -1.17 -2.22
CA ARG A 27 -27.26 -0.05 -1.90
C ARG A 27 -26.50 0.46 -3.12
N ILE A 28 -26.21 -0.41 -4.09
CA ILE A 28 -25.57 -0.03 -5.36
C ILE A 28 -26.62 0.56 -6.29
N VAL A 29 -27.83 0.01 -6.33
CA VAL A 29 -28.95 0.57 -7.10
C VAL A 29 -29.22 2.02 -6.70
N ASP A 30 -29.25 2.32 -5.40
CA ASP A 30 -29.42 3.67 -4.85
C ASP A 30 -28.38 4.68 -5.37
N LEU A 31 -27.17 4.23 -5.70
CA LEU A 31 -26.11 5.09 -6.26
C LEU A 31 -26.32 5.40 -7.74
N VAL A 32 -27.06 4.55 -8.47
CA VAL A 32 -27.22 4.63 -9.94
C VAL A 32 -28.64 4.92 -10.39
N THR A 33 -29.57 5.24 -9.48
CA THR A 33 -30.99 5.51 -9.80
C THR A 33 -31.21 6.67 -10.77
N HIS A 34 -30.20 7.52 -10.97
CA HIS A 34 -30.24 8.69 -11.85
C HIS A 34 -29.70 8.42 -13.26
N ILE A 35 -29.29 7.17 -13.55
CA ILE A 35 -28.67 6.80 -14.83
C ILE A 35 -29.75 6.26 -15.77
N ASP A 36 -29.86 6.88 -16.95
CA ASP A 36 -30.92 6.62 -17.93
C ASP A 36 -30.48 5.73 -19.11
N SER A 37 -29.22 5.31 -19.15
CA SER A 37 -28.71 4.42 -20.22
C SER A 37 -27.75 3.38 -19.69
N MET A 38 -27.81 2.18 -20.28
CA MET A 38 -26.89 1.08 -19.98
C MET A 38 -25.43 1.48 -20.21
N LYS A 39 -25.15 2.29 -21.24
CA LYS A 39 -23.79 2.77 -21.53
C LYS A 39 -23.23 3.63 -20.39
N GLU A 40 -24.06 4.51 -19.85
CA GLU A 40 -23.69 5.40 -18.76
C GLU A 40 -23.52 4.60 -17.45
N LEU A 41 -24.40 3.64 -17.20
CA LEU A 41 -24.28 2.73 -16.06
C LEU A 41 -22.96 1.95 -16.12
N TRP A 42 -22.66 1.36 -17.28
CA TRP A 42 -21.43 0.62 -17.49
C TRP A 42 -20.18 1.49 -17.31
N SER A 43 -20.23 2.73 -17.79
CA SER A 43 -19.13 3.69 -17.65
C SER A 43 -18.95 4.12 -16.19
N TYR A 44 -20.03 4.38 -15.47
CA TYR A 44 -20.01 4.75 -14.05
C TYR A 44 -19.53 3.59 -13.16
N MET A 45 -20.02 2.38 -13.41
CA MET A 45 -19.51 1.15 -12.77
C MET A 45 -18.05 0.91 -13.10
N GLY A 46 -17.63 1.18 -14.34
CA GLY A 46 -16.23 1.18 -14.73
C GLY A 46 -15.41 2.15 -13.88
N VAL A 47 -15.87 3.38 -13.66
CA VAL A 47 -15.14 4.34 -12.80
C VAL A 47 -15.05 3.84 -11.36
N LEU A 48 -16.12 3.29 -10.81
CA LEU A 48 -16.16 2.86 -9.40
C LEU A 48 -15.41 1.56 -9.14
N TYR A 49 -15.47 0.61 -10.07
CA TYR A 49 -15.07 -0.79 -9.83
C TYR A 49 -14.08 -1.36 -10.83
N SER A 50 -13.70 -0.64 -11.90
CA SER A 50 -12.75 -1.20 -12.88
C SER A 50 -11.39 -1.52 -12.29
N GLY A 51 -11.04 -0.93 -11.13
CA GLY A 51 -9.68 -1.00 -10.59
C GLY A 51 -8.65 -0.49 -11.60
N HIS A 52 -9.07 0.26 -12.63
CA HIS A 52 -8.17 0.72 -13.68
C HIS A 52 -7.14 1.63 -13.02
N ASN A 53 -5.86 1.32 -13.24
CA ASN A 53 -4.77 2.03 -12.61
C ASN A 53 -4.66 1.83 -11.08
N ASN A 54 -5.23 0.75 -10.53
CA ASN A 54 -5.08 0.39 -9.12
C ASN A 54 -3.64 -0.04 -8.84
N MET A 55 -2.81 0.96 -8.57
CA MET A 55 -1.39 0.80 -8.27
C MET A 55 -1.15 -0.19 -7.13
N SER A 56 -2.03 -0.23 -6.13
CA SER A 56 -1.94 -1.16 -5.01
C SER A 56 -2.08 -2.61 -5.49
N HIS A 57 -3.11 -2.87 -6.30
CA HIS A 57 -3.34 -4.22 -6.85
C HIS A 57 -2.22 -4.67 -7.78
N ILE A 58 -1.74 -3.78 -8.67
CA ILE A 58 -0.61 -4.09 -9.55
C ILE A 58 0.67 -4.33 -8.73
N TYR A 59 0.90 -3.56 -7.66
CA TYR A 59 2.04 -3.76 -6.76
C TYR A 59 1.98 -5.11 -6.05
N GLU A 60 0.84 -5.46 -5.45
CA GLU A 60 0.63 -6.74 -4.76
C GLU A 60 0.85 -7.93 -5.72
N LEU A 61 0.19 -7.91 -6.88
CA LEU A 61 0.35 -8.94 -7.90
C LEU A 61 1.79 -9.02 -8.42
N SER A 62 2.48 -7.88 -8.58
CA SER A 62 3.88 -7.90 -9.00
C SER A 62 4.78 -8.54 -7.94
N GLN A 63 4.56 -8.25 -6.66
CA GLN A 63 5.30 -8.86 -5.57
C GLN A 63 5.06 -10.37 -5.50
N GLU A 64 3.80 -10.79 -5.64
CA GLU A 64 3.45 -12.21 -5.68
C GLU A 64 4.10 -12.90 -6.88
N PHE A 65 3.97 -12.32 -8.07
CA PHE A 65 4.56 -12.85 -9.31
C PHE A 65 6.07 -13.08 -9.20
N TYR A 66 6.81 -12.18 -8.54
CA TYR A 66 8.26 -12.34 -8.33
C TYR A 66 8.63 -13.29 -7.17
N ARG A 67 7.68 -13.61 -6.28
CA ARG A 67 7.87 -14.49 -5.12
C ARG A 67 7.34 -15.91 -5.34
N VAL A 68 6.58 -16.13 -6.42
CA VAL A 68 6.06 -17.45 -6.79
C VAL A 68 7.21 -18.44 -6.93
N ASP A 69 7.13 -19.49 -6.13
CA ASP A 69 8.03 -20.64 -6.13
C ASP A 69 7.18 -21.90 -6.06
N GLN A 70 7.69 -23.01 -6.58
CA GLN A 70 6.95 -24.26 -6.70
C GLN A 70 6.56 -24.84 -5.33
N GLN A 71 7.34 -24.57 -4.27
CA GLN A 71 7.04 -24.88 -2.86
C GLN A 71 6.35 -26.23 -2.59
N GLY A 72 6.78 -27.30 -3.29
CA GLY A 72 6.22 -28.65 -3.10
C GLY A 72 4.89 -28.93 -3.80
N GLN A 73 4.33 -27.98 -4.56
CA GLN A 73 3.18 -28.20 -5.45
C GLN A 73 3.57 -29.03 -6.68
N SER A 74 2.58 -29.69 -7.29
CA SER A 74 2.79 -30.36 -8.58
C SER A 74 3.09 -29.33 -9.67
N LEU A 75 3.89 -29.72 -10.66
CA LEU A 75 4.28 -28.82 -11.75
C LEU A 75 3.06 -28.28 -12.52
N THR A 76 2.02 -29.10 -12.67
CA THR A 76 0.76 -28.70 -13.33
C THR A 76 0.00 -27.66 -12.53
N GLN A 77 -0.07 -27.82 -11.20
CA GLN A 77 -0.73 -26.84 -10.34
C GLN A 77 0.02 -25.52 -10.35
N TYR A 78 1.35 -25.57 -10.17
CA TYR A 78 2.22 -24.40 -10.25
C TYR A 78 2.06 -23.64 -11.56
N PHE A 79 2.03 -24.34 -12.70
CA PHE A 79 1.86 -23.70 -14.00
C PHE A 79 0.47 -23.05 -14.14
N ALA A 80 -0.58 -23.67 -13.63
CA ALA A 80 -1.93 -23.09 -13.66
C ALA A 80 -1.99 -21.80 -12.85
N ASP A 81 -1.44 -21.80 -11.63
CA ASP A 81 -1.40 -20.65 -10.74
C ASP A 81 -0.56 -19.52 -11.35
N PHE A 82 0.65 -19.84 -11.82
CA PHE A 82 1.53 -18.90 -12.53
C PHE A 82 0.85 -18.30 -13.76
N LYS A 83 0.17 -19.12 -14.57
CA LYS A 83 -0.52 -18.65 -15.76
C LYS A 83 -1.69 -17.71 -15.42
N SER A 84 -2.44 -18.01 -14.36
CA SER A 84 -3.51 -17.14 -13.89
C SER A 84 -2.98 -15.75 -13.51
N MET A 85 -1.93 -15.69 -12.69
CA MET A 85 -1.28 -14.42 -12.31
C MET A 85 -0.70 -13.68 -13.52
N TYR A 86 -0.09 -14.41 -14.46
CA TYR A 86 0.43 -13.82 -15.69
C TYR A 86 -0.68 -13.16 -16.53
N GLU A 87 -1.81 -13.84 -16.71
CA GLU A 87 -2.95 -13.29 -17.47
C GLU A 87 -3.54 -12.07 -16.75
N GLU A 88 -3.67 -12.11 -15.43
CA GLU A 88 -4.14 -10.99 -14.64
C GLU A 88 -3.21 -9.77 -14.72
N LEU A 89 -1.89 -9.97 -14.58
CA LEU A 89 -0.91 -8.89 -14.71
C LEU A 89 -0.93 -8.25 -16.12
N ASN A 90 -1.08 -9.05 -17.18
CA ASN A 90 -1.24 -8.54 -18.55
C ASN A 90 -2.54 -7.75 -18.74
N SER A 91 -3.60 -8.09 -18.02
CA SER A 91 -4.86 -7.34 -18.07
C SER A 91 -4.74 -5.96 -17.42
N LEU A 92 -3.94 -5.84 -16.35
CA LEU A 92 -3.71 -4.59 -15.63
C LEU A 92 -2.63 -3.71 -16.29
N LEU A 93 -1.66 -4.32 -16.97
CA LEU A 93 -0.61 -3.66 -17.75
C LEU A 93 -0.75 -4.01 -19.24
N PRO A 94 -1.82 -3.54 -19.91
CA PRO A 94 -2.05 -3.88 -21.31
C PRO A 94 -0.92 -3.34 -22.20
N ILE A 95 -0.53 -4.12 -23.21
CA ILE A 95 0.43 -3.66 -24.22
C ILE A 95 -0.27 -2.61 -25.08
N ILE A 96 0.10 -1.34 -24.89
CA ILE A 96 -0.51 -0.23 -25.62
C ILE A 96 0.19 -0.06 -26.96
N ALA A 97 -0.56 -0.12 -28.07
CA ALA A 97 -0.02 -0.02 -29.43
C ALA A 97 0.66 1.32 -29.75
N TYR A 98 0.36 2.37 -28.97
CA TYR A 98 0.92 3.70 -29.12
C TYR A 98 2.06 3.92 -28.13
N VAL A 99 3.27 4.17 -28.65
CA VAL A 99 4.49 4.41 -27.86
C VAL A 99 4.32 5.54 -26.84
N GLU A 100 3.63 6.61 -27.22
CA GLU A 100 3.33 7.76 -26.33
C GLU A 100 2.54 7.35 -25.08
N GLN A 101 1.72 6.30 -25.17
CA GLN A 101 0.89 5.82 -24.06
C GLN A 101 1.60 4.73 -23.24
N MET A 102 2.67 4.10 -23.76
CA MET A 102 3.47 3.12 -23.01
C MET A 102 4.24 3.72 -21.83
N HIS A 103 4.38 5.05 -21.77
CA HIS A 103 5.15 5.71 -20.72
C HIS A 103 4.55 5.49 -19.33
N VAL A 104 3.22 5.50 -19.23
CA VAL A 104 2.48 5.33 -17.97
C VAL A 104 2.74 3.95 -17.35
N PRO A 105 2.44 2.81 -18.01
CA PRO A 105 2.66 1.49 -17.43
C PRO A 105 4.14 1.19 -17.14
N ARG A 106 5.08 1.73 -17.95
CA ARG A 106 6.51 1.59 -17.67
C ARG A 106 6.93 2.32 -16.40
N GLU A 107 6.40 3.53 -16.20
CA GLU A 107 6.70 4.31 -15.01
C GLU A 107 6.06 3.70 -13.75
N GLN A 108 4.86 3.11 -13.88
CA GLN A 108 4.24 2.32 -12.82
C GLN A 108 5.15 1.15 -12.38
N LEU A 109 5.64 0.36 -13.33
CA LEU A 109 6.54 -0.75 -13.05
C LEU A 109 7.84 -0.30 -12.38
N ALA A 110 8.43 0.81 -12.84
CA ALA A 110 9.63 1.38 -12.25
C ALA A 110 9.40 1.83 -10.79
N VAL A 111 8.26 2.48 -10.51
CA VAL A 111 7.88 2.89 -9.15
C VAL A 111 7.66 1.69 -8.25
N MET A 112 6.95 0.66 -8.72
CA MET A 112 6.75 -0.58 -7.95
C MET A 112 8.06 -1.29 -7.64
N SER A 113 8.96 -1.36 -8.61
CA SER A 113 10.28 -1.96 -8.44
C SER A 113 11.12 -1.19 -7.43
N PHE A 114 11.07 0.15 -7.47
CA PHE A 114 11.74 1.00 -6.50
C PHE A 114 11.17 0.81 -5.09
N LEU A 115 9.84 0.85 -4.93
CA LEU A 115 9.18 0.65 -3.62
C LEU A 115 9.41 -0.76 -3.07
N GLY A 116 9.35 -1.80 -3.91
CA GLY A 116 9.61 -3.17 -3.51
C GLY A 116 11.04 -3.45 -3.05
N GLY A 117 11.99 -2.56 -3.38
CA GLY A 117 13.38 -2.64 -2.91
C GLY A 117 13.68 -1.82 -1.65
N LEU A 118 12.70 -1.08 -1.11
CA LEU A 118 12.90 -0.29 0.12
C LEU A 118 12.80 -1.16 1.37
N GLU A 119 13.46 -0.70 2.44
CA GLU A 119 13.37 -1.35 3.75
C GLU A 119 11.96 -1.18 4.36
N PRO A 120 11.53 -2.10 5.26
CA PRO A 120 10.19 -2.06 5.87
C PRO A 120 9.86 -0.77 6.64
N GLU A 121 10.88 0.00 7.04
CA GLU A 121 10.74 1.30 7.71
C GLU A 121 10.01 2.34 6.82
N TYR A 122 9.98 2.12 5.51
CA TYR A 122 9.36 3.01 4.52
C TYR A 122 7.94 2.57 4.11
N GLU A 123 7.36 1.55 4.74
CA GLU A 123 6.00 1.05 4.42
C GLU A 123 4.92 2.15 4.47
N SER A 124 5.05 3.13 5.36
CA SER A 124 4.13 4.28 5.42
C SER A 124 4.09 5.10 4.13
N VAL A 125 5.19 5.09 3.35
CA VAL A 125 5.28 5.73 2.04
C VAL A 125 4.62 4.88 0.96
N HIS A 126 4.65 3.55 1.09
CA HIS A 126 4.03 2.63 0.14
C HIS A 126 2.53 2.92 0.04
N SER A 127 1.81 2.88 1.18
CA SER A 127 0.36 3.11 1.18
C SER A 127 -0.04 4.49 0.68
N GLN A 128 0.77 5.52 0.95
CA GLN A 128 0.49 6.89 0.48
C GLN A 128 0.68 7.06 -1.02
N ILE A 129 1.67 6.40 -1.61
CA ILE A 129 1.96 6.48 -3.04
C ILE A 129 0.99 5.61 -3.84
N LEU A 130 0.73 4.38 -3.36
CA LEU A 130 -0.18 3.44 -4.00
C LEU A 130 -1.66 3.85 -3.85
N GLY A 131 -2.01 4.58 -2.77
CA GLY A 131 -3.33 5.17 -2.57
C GLY A 131 -3.56 6.50 -3.32
N GLY A 132 -2.57 6.98 -4.08
CA GLY A 132 -2.67 8.21 -4.86
C GLY A 132 -3.59 8.07 -6.08
N VAL A 133 -4.37 9.11 -6.38
CA VAL A 133 -5.30 9.14 -7.54
C VAL A 133 -4.57 9.16 -8.88
N LYS A 134 -3.30 9.57 -8.90
CA LYS A 134 -2.47 9.64 -10.11
C LYS A 134 -1.24 8.76 -9.96
N VAL A 135 -0.80 8.17 -11.06
CA VAL A 135 0.50 7.48 -11.13
C VAL A 135 1.58 8.44 -10.65
N ALA A 136 2.21 8.09 -9.54
CA ALA A 136 3.39 8.82 -9.08
C ALA A 136 4.51 8.65 -10.10
N SER A 137 5.19 9.73 -10.46
CA SER A 137 6.41 9.60 -11.27
C SER A 137 7.54 9.03 -10.42
N LEU A 138 8.53 8.40 -11.04
CA LEU A 138 9.68 7.87 -10.30
C LEU A 138 10.43 8.95 -9.52
N PRO A 139 10.73 10.14 -10.09
CA PRO A 139 11.37 11.23 -9.34
C PRO A 139 10.51 11.76 -8.18
N TYR A 140 9.18 11.82 -8.38
CA TYR A 140 8.25 12.21 -7.31
C TYR A 140 8.27 11.21 -6.16
N THR A 141 8.23 9.91 -6.48
CA THR A 141 8.30 8.81 -5.52
C THR A 141 9.58 8.90 -4.69
N PHE A 142 10.73 9.08 -5.34
CA PHE A 142 12.01 9.29 -4.65
C PHE A 142 11.98 10.51 -3.73
N SER A 143 11.45 11.66 -4.20
CA SER A 143 11.35 12.87 -3.38
C SER A 143 10.49 12.67 -2.13
N ARG A 144 9.45 11.82 -2.22
CA ARG A 144 8.57 11.48 -1.09
C ARG A 144 9.29 10.60 -0.07
N VAL A 145 9.97 9.55 -0.52
CA VAL A 145 10.78 8.68 0.34
C VAL A 145 11.87 9.47 1.05
N LEU A 146 12.55 10.37 0.33
CA LEU A 146 13.60 11.23 0.89
C LEU A 146 13.06 12.16 2.00
N ARG A 147 11.83 12.67 1.86
CA ARG A 147 11.20 13.48 2.92
C ARG A 147 10.93 12.66 4.17
N VAL A 148 10.38 11.46 4.02
CA VAL A 148 10.09 10.58 5.16
C VAL A 148 11.39 10.14 5.85
N SER A 149 12.42 9.75 5.10
CA SER A 149 13.74 9.41 5.66
C SER A 149 14.32 10.51 6.57
N ARG A 150 14.15 11.78 6.18
CA ARG A 150 14.59 12.93 6.98
C ARG A 150 13.76 13.12 8.25
N GLU A 151 12.48 12.81 8.21
CA GLU A 151 11.58 12.87 9.36
C GLU A 151 11.91 11.73 10.35
N THR A 152 12.11 10.51 9.87
CA THR A 152 12.52 9.35 10.69
C THR A 152 13.88 9.59 11.36
N THR A 153 14.84 10.20 10.65
CA THR A 153 16.16 10.58 11.21
C THR A 153 16.05 11.66 12.29
N ARG A 154 15.10 12.60 12.16
CA ARG A 154 14.89 13.64 13.17
C ARG A 154 14.30 13.06 14.44
N ASP A 155 13.32 12.17 14.33
CA ASP A 155 12.71 11.51 15.47
C ASP A 155 13.71 10.61 16.21
N SER A 156 14.58 9.90 15.50
CA SER A 156 15.64 9.10 16.12
C SER A 156 16.69 9.95 16.85
N VAL A 157 17.09 11.10 16.29
CA VAL A 157 18.01 12.04 16.95
C VAL A 157 17.37 12.67 18.18
N VAL A 158 16.08 13.02 18.14
CA VAL A 158 15.35 13.56 19.29
C VAL A 158 15.23 12.50 20.40
N LEU A 159 14.91 11.26 20.04
CA LEU A 159 14.83 10.15 20.99
C LEU A 159 16.20 9.85 21.62
N GLY A 160 17.26 9.79 20.80
CA GLY A 160 18.65 9.61 21.26
C GLY A 160 19.07 10.72 22.23
N ASN A 161 18.86 11.98 21.87
CA ASN A 161 19.14 13.11 22.75
C ASN A 161 18.34 13.09 24.07
N THR A 162 17.13 12.51 24.06
CA THR A 162 16.30 12.39 25.26
C THR A 162 16.81 11.28 26.17
N ILE A 163 17.19 10.14 25.61
CA ILE A 163 17.82 9.04 26.33
C ILE A 163 19.18 9.46 26.91
N ASP A 164 19.99 10.20 26.15
CA ASP A 164 21.28 10.71 26.61
C ASP A 164 21.13 11.72 27.75
N LYS A 165 20.13 12.60 27.68
CA LYS A 165 19.79 13.52 28.77
C LYS A 165 19.31 12.79 30.03
N LEU A 166 18.50 11.74 29.87
CA LEU A 166 18.04 10.91 30.99
C LEU A 166 19.20 10.09 31.60
N ALA A 167 20.09 9.55 30.77
CA ALA A 167 21.28 8.81 31.20
C ALA A 167 22.29 9.71 31.93
N PHE A 168 22.49 10.94 31.44
CA PHE A 168 23.34 11.94 32.10
C PHE A 168 22.75 12.40 33.44
N ALA A 169 21.43 12.61 33.51
CA ALA A 169 20.74 12.94 34.77
C ALA A 169 20.84 11.80 35.79
N ALA A 170 20.74 10.53 35.35
CA ALA A 170 20.91 9.37 36.22
C ALA A 170 22.34 9.26 36.79
N GLN A 171 23.37 9.55 35.98
CA GLN A 171 24.77 9.52 36.44
C GLN A 171 25.11 10.66 37.42
N SER A 172 24.48 11.84 37.26
CA SER A 172 24.71 12.98 38.15
C SER A 172 24.23 12.74 39.59
N THR A 173 23.26 11.84 39.81
CA THR A 173 22.81 11.47 41.17
C THR A 173 23.78 10.56 41.94
N ARG A 174 24.87 10.09 41.32
CA ARG A 174 25.78 9.10 41.91
C ARG A 174 27.13 9.66 42.37
N SER A 175 27.39 10.95 42.19
CA SER A 175 28.65 11.60 42.57
C SER A 175 28.41 12.69 43.62
N GLY A 176 28.17 12.28 44.86
CA GLY A 176 28.04 13.19 46.00
C GLY A 176 28.18 12.44 47.32
N GLY A 177 29.42 12.10 47.69
CA GLY A 177 29.70 11.40 48.95
C GLY A 177 31.19 11.34 49.26
N HIS A 178 31.81 12.51 49.49
CA HIS A 178 33.14 12.63 50.08
C HIS A 178 32.97 12.88 51.58
N GLY A 179 33.43 11.94 52.42
CA GLY A 179 33.36 12.02 53.88
C GLY A 179 34.35 11.04 54.51
N THR A 180 35.34 11.63 55.19
CA THR A 180 36.57 11.06 55.73
C THR A 180 36.40 10.08 56.90
N THR A 181 37.33 9.12 56.92
CA THR A 181 37.87 8.28 58.02
C THR A 181 37.48 8.63 59.47
N GLU A 182 37.09 7.60 60.25
CA GLU A 182 37.57 7.45 61.64
C GLU A 182 37.55 5.99 62.12
N PHE A 183 38.66 5.58 62.74
CA PHE A 183 38.86 4.34 63.48
C PHE A 183 38.07 4.37 64.79
N THR A 184 37.32 3.32 65.14
CA THR A 184 37.20 2.93 66.56
C THR A 184 36.94 1.44 66.72
N ARG A 185 37.57 0.91 67.77
CA ARG A 185 37.80 -0.48 68.14
C ARG A 185 36.81 -0.86 69.26
N GLY A 186 36.36 -2.11 69.30
CA GLY A 186 35.61 -2.72 70.40
C GLY A 186 34.25 -3.27 69.92
N GLY A 187 33.78 -4.46 70.25
CA GLY A 187 34.20 -5.49 71.19
C GLY A 187 32.93 -6.19 71.71
N CYS A 188 32.94 -7.53 71.75
CA CYS A 188 31.98 -8.42 72.48
C CYS A 188 30.50 -8.36 72.01
N SER A 189 29.61 -9.33 72.18
CA SER A 189 29.57 -10.77 72.48
C SER A 189 28.08 -11.14 72.58
N GLY A 190 27.68 -12.34 72.12
CA GLY A 190 26.58 -13.10 72.72
C GLY A 190 25.14 -12.78 72.31
N GLY A 191 24.38 -13.84 71.97
CA GLY A 191 22.91 -13.79 71.91
C GLY A 191 22.29 -14.88 71.06
N ARG A 192 22.22 -16.11 71.59
CA ARG A 192 21.27 -17.14 71.13
C ARG A 192 19.85 -16.68 71.44
N PHE A 193 18.89 -16.94 70.55
CA PHE A 193 17.79 -17.91 70.73
C PHE A 193 17.18 -18.22 69.36
#